data_AF-A0A1V4A611-F1
#
_entry.id   AF-A0A1V4A611-F1
#
_cell.length_a   1.000
_cell.length_b   1.000
_cell.length_c   1.000
_cell.angle_alpha   90.00
_cell.angle_beta   90.00
_cell.angle_gamma   90.00
#
_symmetry.space_group_name_H-M   'P 1'
#
loop_
_entity.id
_entity.type
_entity.pdbx_description
1 polymer ?
#
loop_
_entity_poly.entity_id
_entity_poly.type
_entity_poly.pdbx_seq_one_letter_code
_entity_poly.pdbx_strand_id
1 'polypeptide(L)'
;MANPPETNGSEQEPGNRVPGAPDAGDASGTGADAAGADAATGTDGTDEEAPVLVRPGEPGFPPPPEGMVEAAKLAPDHWLNVVDQAWRSPEGEEPPSWAMLGRWRSDETGEIVEWEWNPDYRPSPERMGWNDPVGPADAACQLAATGYGPEDDVARALVGAEIAVCLDDEGKPSVTETPDGVSAVAVFANAPDLDADQLPPHEMMRVRDLLEKLRAEEEVLFLSSSAPVALLIEKSALRRFQNDGSDNGRVQGP
;
A
#
# COMPACT_ATOMS: atom_id res chain seq x y z
N MET A 1 -48.78 37.03 11.31
CA MET A 1 -48.76 35.64 10.81
C MET A 1 -48.17 35.68 9.41
N ALA A 2 -46.87 35.43 9.31
CA ALA A 2 -46.13 35.43 8.05
C ALA A 2 -45.87 33.98 7.66
N ASN A 3 -46.23 33.62 6.42
CA ASN A 3 -45.86 32.35 5.81
C ASN A 3 -44.34 32.28 5.62
N PRO A 4 -43.68 31.13 5.89
CA PRO A 4 -42.34 30.89 5.41
C PRO A 4 -42.37 30.52 3.90
N PRO A 5 -41.29 30.79 3.15
CA PRO A 5 -41.19 30.36 1.76
C PRO A 5 -40.87 28.86 1.66
N GLU A 6 -41.48 28.24 0.66
CA GLU A 6 -41.25 26.88 0.21
C GLU A 6 -39.85 26.74 -0.40
N THR A 7 -39.11 25.69 -0.01
CA THR A 7 -37.94 25.21 -0.74
C THR A 7 -38.21 23.79 -1.24
N ASN A 8 -38.34 23.63 -2.55
CA ASN A 8 -38.30 22.33 -3.21
C ASN A 8 -37.51 22.44 -4.53
N GLY A 9 -36.77 21.37 -4.85
CA GLY A 9 -35.87 21.23 -6.01
C GLY A 9 -34.42 21.14 -5.54
N SER A 10 -33.88 19.98 -5.15
CA SER A 10 -33.57 18.79 -5.96
C SER A 10 -32.77 19.13 -7.21
N GLU A 11 -31.47 19.29 -7.07
CA GLU A 11 -30.54 19.20 -8.18
C GLU A 11 -29.47 18.15 -7.84
N GLN A 12 -29.38 17.17 -8.73
CA GLN A 12 -28.61 15.94 -8.63
C GLN A 12 -27.14 16.25 -8.94
N GLU A 13 -26.23 15.89 -8.03
CA GLU A 13 -24.80 15.82 -8.35
C GLU A 13 -24.53 14.62 -9.27
N PRO A 14 -23.77 14.78 -10.37
CA PRO A 14 -23.36 13.68 -11.21
C PRO A 14 -22.28 12.84 -10.52
N GLY A 15 -22.59 11.56 -10.33
CA GLY A 15 -21.71 10.57 -9.73
C GLY A 15 -20.39 10.41 -10.49
N ASN A 16 -19.29 10.55 -9.76
CA ASN A 16 -17.95 10.19 -10.21
C ASN A 16 -17.81 8.65 -10.17
N ARG A 17 -18.09 7.99 -11.29
CA ARG A 17 -17.91 6.54 -11.46
C ARG A 17 -16.45 6.26 -11.82
N VAL A 18 -15.70 5.70 -10.88
CA VAL A 18 -14.40 5.07 -11.14
C VAL A 18 -14.63 3.80 -11.97
N PRO A 19 -13.91 3.57 -13.09
CA PRO A 19 -14.07 2.34 -13.87
C PRO A 19 -13.25 1.18 -13.28
N GLY A 20 -13.95 0.08 -12.99
CA GLY A 20 -13.50 -1.30 -13.23
C GLY A 20 -12.52 -1.92 -12.23
N ALA A 21 -13.05 -2.54 -11.17
CA ALA A 21 -12.38 -3.67 -10.51
C ALA A 21 -12.82 -4.97 -11.20
N PRO A 22 -11.92 -5.91 -11.53
CA PRO A 22 -12.32 -7.21 -12.06
C PRO A 22 -12.93 -8.10 -10.95
N ASP A 23 -14.03 -8.73 -11.33
CA ASP A 23 -14.85 -9.66 -10.55
C ASP A 23 -14.07 -10.96 -10.27
N ALA A 24 -13.88 -11.31 -8.99
CA ALA A 24 -13.22 -12.55 -8.60
C ALA A 24 -14.20 -13.72 -8.74
N GLY A 25 -14.07 -14.44 -9.85
CA GLY A 25 -14.85 -15.63 -10.16
C GLY A 25 -14.60 -16.81 -9.21
N ASP A 26 -15.70 -17.39 -8.75
CA ASP A 26 -15.81 -18.62 -7.98
C ASP A 26 -15.34 -19.85 -8.78
N ALA A 27 -14.38 -20.59 -8.21
CA ALA A 27 -13.84 -21.82 -8.78
C ALA A 27 -14.47 -23.03 -8.07
N SER A 28 -15.44 -23.67 -8.73
CA SER A 28 -15.90 -25.01 -8.38
C SER A 28 -15.74 -25.93 -9.59
N GLY A 29 -14.83 -26.90 -9.46
CA GLY A 29 -14.57 -27.91 -10.47
C GLY A 29 -15.57 -29.08 -10.44
N THR A 30 -15.81 -29.67 -11.61
CA THR A 30 -16.17 -31.09 -11.75
C THR A 30 -15.88 -31.53 -13.18
N GLY A 31 -15.17 -32.64 -13.34
CA GLY A 31 -14.76 -33.19 -14.64
C GLY A 31 -15.77 -34.16 -15.27
N ALA A 32 -15.63 -34.39 -16.58
CA ALA A 32 -15.34 -35.69 -17.20
C ALA A 32 -15.77 -35.75 -18.70
N ASP A 33 -14.83 -36.20 -19.53
CA ASP A 33 -14.91 -37.07 -20.72
C ASP A 33 -15.44 -36.60 -22.11
N ALA A 34 -14.51 -36.73 -23.08
CA ALA A 34 -14.59 -37.52 -24.34
C ALA A 34 -14.39 -36.80 -25.70
N ALA A 35 -13.18 -37.01 -26.24
CA ALA A 35 -12.79 -37.42 -27.61
C ALA A 35 -13.31 -36.70 -28.89
N GLY A 36 -12.37 -36.27 -29.75
CA GLY A 36 -12.47 -36.46 -31.22
C GLY A 36 -12.00 -35.34 -32.16
N ALA A 37 -10.73 -35.43 -32.58
CA ALA A 37 -10.15 -35.15 -33.91
C ALA A 37 -10.23 -33.76 -34.63
N ASP A 38 -9.02 -33.31 -34.98
CA ASP A 38 -8.55 -32.71 -36.24
C ASP A 38 -8.47 -31.18 -36.46
N ALA A 39 -7.25 -30.80 -36.85
CA ALA A 39 -6.79 -29.70 -37.69
C ALA A 39 -6.98 -28.21 -37.30
N ALA A 40 -5.82 -27.56 -37.19
CA ALA A 40 -5.44 -26.25 -37.75
C ALA A 40 -5.27 -25.05 -36.79
N THR A 41 -4.10 -24.43 -36.96
CA THR A 41 -3.70 -23.05 -36.62
C THR A 41 -3.68 -22.67 -35.14
N GLY A 42 -2.55 -22.94 -34.48
CA GLY A 42 -2.13 -22.20 -33.30
C GLY A 42 -1.69 -20.80 -33.70
N THR A 43 -2.57 -19.83 -33.53
CA THR A 43 -2.19 -18.45 -33.21
C THR A 43 -2.48 -18.28 -31.74
N ASP A 44 -1.54 -18.69 -30.89
CA ASP A 44 -1.48 -18.24 -29.50
C ASP A 44 -0.84 -16.85 -29.54
N GLY A 45 -1.64 -15.87 -29.93
CA GLY A 45 -1.33 -14.48 -29.66
C GLY A 45 -1.76 -14.26 -28.23
N THR A 46 -0.80 -14.25 -27.31
CA THR A 46 -0.97 -13.52 -26.06
C THR A 46 -1.41 -12.12 -26.46
N ASP A 47 -2.65 -11.76 -26.16
CA ASP A 47 -3.10 -10.38 -26.25
C ASP A 47 -2.29 -9.59 -25.20
N GLU A 48 -1.04 -9.24 -25.52
CA GLU A 48 -0.33 -8.16 -24.84
C GLU A 48 -1.15 -6.91 -25.13
N GLU A 49 -2.00 -6.55 -24.17
CA GLU A 49 -2.81 -5.36 -24.23
C GLU A 49 -1.89 -4.18 -24.54
N ALA A 50 -2.07 -3.57 -25.72
CA ALA A 50 -1.19 -2.52 -26.19
C ALA A 50 -1.14 -1.38 -25.15
N PRO A 51 0.05 -0.79 -24.92
CA PRO A 51 0.20 0.23 -23.89
C PRO A 51 -0.77 1.40 -24.13
N VAL A 52 -1.44 1.85 -23.07
CA VAL A 52 -2.40 2.93 -23.13
C VAL A 52 -1.66 4.25 -23.32
N LEU A 53 -1.67 4.75 -24.55
CA LEU A 53 -1.10 6.05 -24.92
C LEU A 53 -2.18 7.14 -24.82
N VAL A 54 -1.82 8.24 -24.17
CA VAL A 54 -2.69 9.40 -23.96
C VAL A 54 -2.00 10.65 -24.49
N ARG A 55 -2.73 11.49 -25.22
CA ARG A 55 -2.18 12.73 -25.80
C ARG A 55 -2.53 13.96 -24.96
N PRO A 56 -1.75 15.06 -25.08
CA PRO A 56 -2.09 16.33 -24.46
C PRO A 56 -3.52 16.77 -24.76
N GLY A 57 -4.28 17.09 -23.70
CA GLY A 57 -5.69 17.49 -23.79
C GLY A 57 -6.70 16.34 -23.74
N GLU A 58 -6.25 15.08 -23.82
CA GLU A 58 -7.10 13.92 -23.59
C GLU A 58 -7.26 13.63 -22.09
N PRO A 59 -8.41 13.07 -21.66
CA PRO A 59 -8.59 12.63 -20.29
C PRO A 59 -7.52 11.61 -19.88
N GLY A 60 -6.92 11.81 -18.70
CA GLY A 60 -5.87 10.92 -18.19
C GLY A 60 -4.45 11.30 -18.62
N PHE A 61 -4.26 12.39 -19.38
CA PHE A 61 -2.93 12.94 -19.62
C PHE A 61 -2.44 13.72 -18.38
N PRO A 62 -1.38 13.26 -17.68
CA PRO A 62 -0.84 14.00 -16.55
C PRO A 62 -0.08 15.24 -17.06
N PRO A 63 -0.36 16.44 -16.50
CA PRO A 63 0.37 17.63 -16.88
C PRO A 63 1.85 17.48 -16.47
N PRO A 64 2.81 17.59 -17.41
CA PRO A 64 4.22 17.39 -17.10
C PRO A 64 4.74 18.52 -16.21
N PRO A 65 5.48 18.21 -15.12
CA PRO A 65 6.18 19.21 -14.33
C PRO A 65 7.19 20.01 -15.16
N GLU A 66 7.49 21.24 -14.76
CA GLU A 66 8.41 22.13 -15.48
C GLU A 66 9.79 21.49 -15.72
N GLY A 67 10.36 20.83 -14.71
CA GLY A 67 11.63 20.11 -14.86
C GLY A 67 11.59 19.00 -15.92
N MET A 68 10.41 18.37 -16.12
CA MET A 68 10.22 17.36 -17.15
C MET A 68 10.17 17.97 -18.55
N VAL A 69 9.52 19.13 -18.69
CA VAL A 69 9.46 19.89 -19.94
C VAL A 69 10.87 20.34 -20.36
N GLU A 70 11.68 20.81 -19.41
CA GLU A 70 13.07 21.18 -19.69
C GLU A 70 13.92 19.96 -20.06
N ALA A 71 13.73 18.81 -19.39
CA ALA A 71 14.40 17.57 -19.75
C ALA A 71 14.04 17.09 -21.17
N ALA A 72 12.77 17.21 -21.57
CA ALA A 72 12.29 16.87 -22.90
C ALA A 72 12.99 17.70 -24.00
N LYS A 73 13.21 19.00 -23.76
CA LYS A 73 13.97 19.87 -24.68
C LYS A 73 15.43 19.44 -24.86
N LEU A 74 16.03 18.85 -23.83
CA LEU A 74 17.41 18.35 -23.87
C LEU A 74 17.51 16.95 -24.50
N ALA A 75 16.39 16.22 -24.55
CA ALA A 75 16.30 14.86 -25.06
C ALA A 75 15.15 14.76 -26.08
N PRO A 76 15.30 15.32 -27.30
CA PRO A 76 14.31 15.16 -28.35
C PRO A 76 14.21 13.71 -28.81
N ASP A 77 13.04 13.33 -29.30
CA ASP A 77 12.70 11.97 -29.73
C ASP A 77 13.02 10.92 -28.64
N HIS A 78 12.77 11.26 -27.37
CA HIS A 78 13.12 10.44 -26.21
C HIS A 78 11.93 10.09 -25.31
N TRP A 79 12.06 8.99 -24.56
CA TRP A 79 11.10 8.60 -23.53
C TRP A 79 11.64 9.01 -22.16
N LEU A 80 10.84 9.74 -21.40
CA LEU A 80 11.25 10.26 -20.10
C LEU A 80 10.42 9.58 -19.01
N ASN A 81 11.06 8.66 -18.28
CA ASN A 81 10.40 7.83 -17.26
C ASN A 81 10.08 8.62 -15.99
N VAL A 82 8.96 8.25 -15.36
CA VAL A 82 8.52 8.79 -14.08
C VAL A 82 8.54 7.68 -13.05
N VAL A 83 9.37 7.84 -12.03
CA VAL A 83 9.51 6.91 -10.93
C VAL A 83 8.65 7.39 -9.77
N ASP A 84 7.99 6.47 -9.07
CA ASP A 84 7.31 6.79 -7.83
C ASP A 84 8.32 7.23 -6.75
N GLN A 85 8.03 8.35 -6.09
CA GLN A 85 8.92 8.94 -5.09
C GLN A 85 9.11 8.11 -3.82
N ALA A 86 8.19 7.19 -3.52
CA ALA A 86 8.34 6.25 -2.43
C ALA A 86 9.40 5.17 -2.73
N TRP A 87 9.74 4.94 -4.00
CA TRP A 87 10.83 4.03 -4.35
C TRP A 87 12.18 4.64 -3.97
N ARG A 88 12.87 3.98 -3.06
CA ARG A 88 14.22 4.36 -2.64
C ARG A 88 15.23 3.54 -3.40
N SER A 89 15.95 4.18 -4.32
CA SER A 89 17.04 3.56 -5.08
C SER A 89 18.06 2.94 -4.13
N PRO A 90 18.24 1.62 -4.14
CA PRO A 90 19.46 1.00 -3.63
C PRO A 90 20.64 1.52 -4.47
N GLU A 91 21.80 1.70 -3.85
CA GLU A 91 22.94 2.36 -4.50
C GLU A 91 23.29 1.74 -5.86
N GLY A 92 23.10 2.51 -6.93
CA GLY A 92 23.42 2.12 -8.31
C GLY A 92 22.40 1.24 -9.02
N GLU A 93 21.23 1.00 -8.43
CA GLU A 93 20.17 0.20 -9.06
C GLU A 93 19.17 1.08 -9.80
N GLU A 94 18.75 0.62 -10.99
CA GLU A 94 17.69 1.26 -11.76
C GLU A 94 16.31 0.91 -11.17
N PRO A 95 15.32 1.82 -11.28
CA PRO A 95 13.95 1.52 -10.85
C PRO A 95 13.39 0.31 -11.59
N PRO A 96 12.86 -0.70 -10.88
CA PRO A 96 12.16 -1.80 -11.50
C PRO A 96 10.85 -1.32 -12.15
N SER A 97 10.30 -2.09 -13.10
CA SER A 97 9.09 -1.69 -13.81
C SER A 97 7.93 -1.35 -12.87
N TRP A 98 7.70 -2.14 -11.83
CA TRP A 98 6.62 -1.88 -10.88
C TRP A 98 6.71 -0.56 -10.12
N ALA A 99 7.88 0.07 -10.05
CA ALA A 99 8.10 1.37 -9.39
C ALA A 99 7.95 2.56 -10.35
N MET A 100 7.79 2.31 -11.65
CA MET A 100 7.59 3.36 -12.64
C MET A 100 6.09 3.65 -12.82
N LEU A 101 5.69 4.91 -12.66
CA LEU A 101 4.31 5.35 -12.90
C LEU A 101 3.93 5.28 -14.39
N GLY A 102 4.90 5.61 -15.24
CA GLY A 102 4.73 5.74 -16.69
C GLY A 102 5.82 6.61 -17.27
N ARG A 103 5.62 7.08 -18.49
CA ARG A 103 6.64 7.86 -19.21
C ARG A 103 6.03 8.84 -20.21
N TRP A 104 6.65 10.01 -20.33
CA TRP A 104 6.33 10.98 -21.37
C TRP A 104 7.19 10.75 -22.62
N ARG A 105 6.63 10.95 -23.81
CA ARG A 105 7.35 10.98 -25.08
C ARG A 105 7.61 12.43 -25.49
N SER A 106 8.87 12.77 -25.78
CA SER A 106 9.21 13.98 -26.51
C SER A 106 9.30 13.72 -28.02
N ASP A 107 8.96 14.72 -28.82
CA ASP A 107 9.13 14.69 -30.27
C ASP A 107 10.53 15.22 -30.70
N GLU A 108 10.76 15.32 -32.01
CA GLU A 108 12.02 15.81 -32.60
C GLU A 108 12.40 17.24 -32.17
N THR A 109 11.43 18.03 -31.71
CA THR A 109 11.63 19.40 -31.22
C THR A 109 11.82 19.47 -29.71
N GLY A 110 11.63 18.34 -29.01
CA GLY A 110 11.68 18.26 -27.55
C GLY A 110 10.37 18.65 -26.86
N GLU A 111 9.26 18.73 -27.60
CA GLU A 111 7.93 18.95 -27.03
C GLU A 111 7.34 17.62 -26.54
N ILE A 112 6.67 17.64 -25.38
CA ILE A 112 6.00 16.44 -24.85
C ILE A 112 4.68 16.23 -25.61
N VAL A 113 4.58 15.09 -26.31
CA VAL A 113 3.49 14.80 -27.22
C VAL A 113 2.62 13.62 -26.79
N GLU A 114 3.13 12.73 -25.94
CA GLU A 114 2.40 11.52 -25.51
C GLU A 114 2.77 11.15 -24.07
N TRP A 115 1.84 10.50 -23.38
CA TRP A 115 2.03 9.85 -22.09
C TRP A 115 1.66 8.37 -22.22
N GLU A 116 2.52 7.49 -21.71
CA GLU A 116 2.26 6.06 -21.62
C GLU A 116 2.13 5.66 -20.15
N TRP A 117 0.97 5.10 -19.80
CA TRP A 117 0.79 4.47 -18.50
C TRP A 117 1.52 3.14 -18.43
N ASN A 118 2.18 2.88 -17.30
CA ASN A 118 2.81 1.59 -17.07
C ASN A 118 1.81 0.62 -16.42
N PRO A 119 1.43 -0.49 -17.09
CA PRO A 119 0.50 -1.47 -16.53
C PRO A 119 1.07 -2.24 -15.33
N ASP A 120 2.39 -2.33 -15.20
CA ASP A 120 3.05 -3.02 -14.08
C ASP A 120 3.09 -2.17 -12.80
N TYR A 121 2.72 -0.89 -12.89
CA TYR A 121 2.88 0.07 -11.81
C TYR A 121 2.14 -0.36 -10.54
N ARG A 122 2.85 -0.35 -9.42
CA ARG A 122 2.31 -0.58 -8.08
C ARG A 122 2.22 0.75 -7.34
N PRO A 123 1.03 1.25 -7.00
CA PRO A 123 0.89 2.52 -6.30
C PRO A 123 1.54 2.52 -4.92
N SER A 124 2.30 3.57 -4.62
CA SER A 124 2.78 3.87 -3.27
C SER A 124 1.63 4.29 -2.33
N PRO A 125 1.85 4.37 -1.00
CA PRO A 125 0.82 4.76 -0.03
C PRO A 125 0.11 6.08 -0.37
N GLU A 126 0.88 7.10 -0.74
CA GLU A 126 0.34 8.40 -1.15
C GLU A 126 -0.49 8.30 -2.43
N ARG A 127 -0.08 7.45 -3.37
CA ARG A 127 -0.80 7.21 -4.63
C ARG A 127 -2.07 6.40 -4.44
N MET A 128 -2.14 5.59 -3.38
CA MET A 128 -3.36 4.96 -2.89
C MET A 128 -4.29 5.96 -2.17
N GLY A 129 -3.83 7.19 -1.92
CA GLY A 129 -4.59 8.21 -1.20
C GLY A 129 -4.68 7.98 0.30
N TRP A 130 -3.73 7.24 0.87
CA TRP A 130 -3.66 7.04 2.32
C TRP A 130 -3.20 8.32 3.02
N ASN A 131 -3.58 8.49 4.28
CA ASN A 131 -3.16 9.65 5.07
C ASN A 131 -1.67 9.54 5.43
N ASP A 132 -1.09 10.68 5.80
CA ASP A 132 0.26 10.72 6.33
C ASP A 132 0.39 9.78 7.55
N PRO A 133 1.48 9.00 7.64
CA PRO A 133 1.66 8.06 8.73
C PRO A 133 1.82 8.78 10.07
N VAL A 134 1.18 8.25 11.12
CA VAL A 134 1.19 8.86 12.47
C VAL A 134 2.46 8.57 13.27
N GLY A 135 3.38 7.76 12.72
CA GLY A 135 4.65 7.45 13.34
C GLY A 135 5.49 6.42 12.57
N PRO A 136 6.68 6.04 13.08
CA PRO A 136 7.60 5.16 12.36
C PRO A 136 7.04 3.76 12.05
N ALA A 137 6.31 3.15 12.99
CA ALA A 137 5.70 1.83 12.76
C ALA A 137 4.58 1.89 11.72
N ASP A 138 3.81 2.98 11.74
CA ASP A 138 2.74 3.25 10.80
C ASP A 138 3.28 3.50 9.38
N ALA A 139 4.35 4.30 9.27
CA ALA A 139 5.07 4.53 8.01
C ALA A 139 5.64 3.23 7.42
N ALA A 140 6.29 2.41 8.26
CA ALA A 140 6.80 1.11 7.83
C ALA A 140 5.68 0.17 7.38
N CYS A 141 4.54 0.17 8.08
CA CYS A 141 3.39 -0.65 7.74
C CYS A 141 2.81 -0.27 6.38
N GLN A 142 2.62 1.03 6.12
CA GLN A 142 2.13 1.50 4.82
C GLN A 142 3.07 1.09 3.66
N LEU A 143 4.39 1.26 3.85
CA LEU A 143 5.38 0.88 2.84
C LEU A 143 5.42 -0.63 2.61
N ALA A 144 5.37 -1.44 3.67
CA ALA A 144 5.33 -2.89 3.55
C ALA A 144 4.05 -3.38 2.84
N ALA A 145 2.89 -2.83 3.19
CA ALA A 145 1.61 -3.19 2.57
C ALA A 145 1.53 -2.85 1.07
N THR A 146 2.32 -1.88 0.60
CA THR A 146 2.41 -1.50 -0.82
C THR A 146 3.62 -2.12 -1.55
N GLY A 147 4.45 -2.88 -0.84
CA GLY A 147 5.66 -3.51 -1.39
C GLY A 147 6.85 -2.56 -1.58
N TYR A 148 6.78 -1.34 -1.03
CA TYR A 148 7.85 -0.33 -1.08
C TYR A 148 8.85 -0.44 0.08
N GLY A 149 8.57 -1.29 1.08
CA GLY A 149 9.45 -1.56 2.20
C GLY A 149 9.36 -3.02 2.67
N PRO A 150 10.39 -3.52 3.36
CA PRO A 150 10.34 -4.87 3.93
C PRO A 150 9.46 -4.90 5.19
N GLU A 151 8.73 -5.99 5.40
CA GLU A 151 7.92 -6.21 6.62
C GLU A 151 8.75 -6.16 7.91
N ASP A 152 10.03 -6.56 7.81
CA ASP A 152 11.01 -6.47 8.89
C ASP A 152 11.19 -5.06 9.47
N ASP A 153 10.95 -4.02 8.67
CA ASP A 153 11.02 -2.62 9.13
C ASP A 153 9.88 -2.30 10.10
N VAL A 154 8.72 -2.94 9.95
CA VAL A 154 7.58 -2.79 10.87
C VAL A 154 7.94 -3.37 12.23
N ALA A 155 8.44 -4.60 12.26
CA ALA A 155 8.86 -5.25 13.50
C ALA A 155 9.96 -4.44 14.21
N ARG A 156 10.94 -3.92 13.46
CA ARG A 156 12.00 -3.07 14.02
C ARG A 156 11.46 -1.77 14.60
N ALA A 157 10.53 -1.11 13.90
CA ALA A 157 9.91 0.12 14.38
C ALA A 157 9.07 -0.12 15.65
N LEU A 158 8.33 -1.23 15.71
CA LEU A 158 7.51 -1.59 16.88
C LEU A 158 8.36 -1.81 18.13
N VAL A 159 9.50 -2.49 18.01
CA VAL A 159 10.38 -2.78 19.16
C VAL A 159 10.87 -1.49 19.86
N GLY A 160 11.04 -0.40 19.13
CA GLY A 160 11.43 0.90 19.68
C GLY A 160 10.28 1.74 20.26
N ALA A 161 9.03 1.37 19.98
CA ALA A 161 7.85 2.18 20.28
C ALA A 161 7.12 1.75 21.57
N GLU A 162 6.27 2.63 22.09
CA GLU A 162 5.14 2.25 22.93
C GLU A 162 3.95 2.00 22.02
N ILE A 163 3.26 0.88 22.24
CA ILE A 163 2.14 0.43 21.41
C ILE A 163 0.86 0.38 22.23
N ALA A 164 -0.25 0.68 21.59
CA ALA A 164 -1.58 0.47 22.15
C ALA A 164 -1.99 -0.98 21.86
N VAL A 165 -2.21 -1.78 22.91
CA VAL A 165 -2.67 -3.15 22.80
C VAL A 165 -4.17 -3.18 23.05
N CYS A 166 -4.95 -3.65 22.09
CA CYS A 166 -6.40 -3.75 22.22
C CYS A 166 -6.76 -4.75 23.33
N LEU A 167 -7.79 -4.43 24.10
CA LEU A 167 -8.27 -5.24 25.21
C LEU A 167 -9.65 -5.84 24.92
N ASP A 168 -9.91 -7.02 25.47
CA ASP A 168 -11.24 -7.63 25.54
C ASP A 168 -12.06 -7.06 26.71
N ASP A 169 -13.31 -7.52 26.84
CA ASP A 169 -14.23 -7.10 27.91
C ASP A 169 -13.73 -7.48 29.32
N GLU A 170 -12.76 -8.38 29.43
CA GLU A 170 -12.12 -8.80 30.68
C GLU A 170 -10.83 -7.99 30.97
N GLY A 171 -10.47 -7.05 30.11
CA GLY A 171 -9.27 -6.23 30.23
C GLY A 171 -7.97 -6.98 29.89
N LYS A 172 -8.05 -8.10 29.17
CA LYS A 172 -6.88 -8.86 28.67
C LYS A 172 -6.61 -8.52 27.20
N PRO A 173 -5.41 -8.79 26.68
CA PRO A 173 -5.12 -8.62 25.27
C PRO A 173 -6.17 -9.31 24.39
N SER A 174 -6.77 -8.54 23.48
CA SER A 174 -7.80 -9.02 22.57
C SER A 174 -7.17 -9.85 21.46
N VAL A 175 -7.53 -11.13 21.44
CA VAL A 175 -7.07 -12.09 20.42
C VAL A 175 -8.11 -12.17 19.31
N THR A 176 -7.65 -12.00 18.08
CA THR A 176 -8.45 -12.20 16.86
C THR A 176 -7.81 -13.29 16.01
N GLU A 177 -8.59 -13.88 15.11
CA GLU A 177 -8.10 -14.82 14.11
C GLU A 177 -8.00 -14.11 12.76
N THR A 178 -6.86 -14.21 12.08
CA THR A 178 -6.71 -13.73 10.70
C THR A 178 -7.52 -14.61 9.74
N PRO A 179 -7.82 -14.16 8.51
CA PRO A 179 -8.51 -15.01 7.52
C PRO A 179 -7.81 -16.36 7.25
N ASP A 180 -6.50 -16.42 7.46
CA ASP A 180 -5.67 -17.62 7.29
C ASP A 180 -5.63 -18.52 8.55
N GLY A 181 -6.39 -18.19 9.60
CA GLY A 181 -6.48 -18.99 10.82
C GLY A 181 -5.38 -18.70 11.86
N VAL A 182 -4.64 -17.60 11.73
CA VAL A 182 -3.58 -17.25 12.70
C VAL A 182 -4.18 -16.46 13.85
N SER A 183 -3.99 -16.94 15.08
CA SER A 183 -4.34 -16.20 16.30
C SER A 183 -3.37 -15.05 16.52
N ALA A 184 -3.87 -13.82 16.63
CA ALA A 184 -3.04 -12.63 16.79
C ALA A 184 -3.67 -11.62 17.74
N VAL A 185 -2.83 -10.90 18.49
CA VAL A 185 -3.26 -9.78 19.31
C VAL A 185 -3.20 -8.49 18.49
N ALA A 186 -4.32 -7.77 18.43
CA ALA A 186 -4.41 -6.51 17.72
C ALA A 186 -3.71 -5.37 18.49
N VAL A 187 -2.86 -4.63 17.79
CA VAL A 187 -2.11 -3.50 18.33
C VAL A 187 -2.08 -2.36 17.32
N PHE A 188 -1.92 -1.13 17.79
CA PHE A 188 -1.75 0.03 16.91
C PHE A 188 -0.72 1.01 17.49
N ALA A 189 -0.18 1.87 16.62
CA ALA A 189 0.67 2.97 17.05
C ALA A 189 -0.19 4.02 17.74
N ASN A 190 0.30 4.66 18.81
CA ASN A 190 -0.44 5.75 19.44
C ASN A 190 -0.64 6.90 18.44
N ALA A 191 -1.88 7.13 18.01
CA ALA A 191 -2.25 8.19 17.09
C ALA A 191 -2.64 9.44 17.89
N PRO A 192 -1.87 10.54 17.85
CA PRO A 192 -2.13 11.71 18.68
C PRO A 192 -3.45 12.43 18.33
N ASP A 193 -4.00 12.19 17.14
CA ASP A 193 -5.13 12.94 16.58
C ASP A 193 -6.46 12.18 16.58
N LEU A 194 -6.51 10.95 17.11
CA LEU A 194 -7.77 10.20 17.27
C LEU A 194 -8.37 10.47 18.64
N ASP A 195 -9.64 10.86 18.68
CA ASP A 195 -10.35 11.03 19.94
C ASP A 195 -10.47 9.67 20.67
N ALA A 196 -10.28 9.67 21.98
CA ALA A 196 -10.22 8.44 22.78
C ALA A 196 -11.51 7.60 22.75
N ASP A 197 -12.65 8.20 22.40
CA ASP A 197 -13.94 7.51 22.23
C ASP A 197 -14.08 6.80 20.88
N GLN A 198 -13.19 7.08 19.92
CA GLN A 198 -13.12 6.41 18.62
C GLN A 198 -12.15 5.21 18.62
N LEU A 199 -11.32 5.10 19.66
CA LEU A 199 -10.35 4.02 19.79
C LEU A 199 -10.96 2.82 20.52
N PRO A 200 -10.57 1.58 20.14
CA PRO A 200 -10.93 0.40 20.92
C PRO A 200 -10.34 0.52 22.34
N PRO A 201 -10.94 -0.14 23.35
CA PRO A 201 -10.32 -0.27 24.67
C PRO A 201 -8.89 -0.78 24.54
N HIS A 202 -7.92 -0.07 25.11
CA HIS A 202 -6.51 -0.38 24.94
C HIS A 202 -5.67 -0.05 26.18
N GLU A 203 -4.52 -0.72 26.30
CA GLU A 203 -3.47 -0.40 27.25
C GLU A 203 -2.18 -0.07 26.49
N MET A 204 -1.52 1.02 26.86
CA MET A 204 -0.19 1.36 26.34
C MET A 204 0.86 0.51 27.03
N MET A 205 1.68 -0.20 26.24
CA MET A 205 2.83 -0.96 26.78
C MET A 205 3.95 -1.09 25.75
N ARG A 206 5.12 -1.57 26.21
CA ARG A 206 6.23 -1.91 25.31
C ARG A 206 5.97 -3.26 24.66
N VAL A 207 6.52 -3.47 23.46
CA VAL A 207 6.49 -4.78 22.77
C VAL A 207 7.05 -5.88 23.66
N ARG A 208 8.11 -5.60 24.44
CA ARG A 208 8.68 -6.57 25.38
C ARG A 208 7.63 -7.11 26.35
N ASP A 209 6.86 -6.21 26.96
CA ASP A 209 5.85 -6.59 27.95
C ASP A 209 4.69 -7.35 27.29
N LEU A 210 4.32 -6.97 26.07
CA LEU A 210 3.34 -7.73 25.27
C LEU A 210 3.83 -9.15 25.02
N LEU A 211 5.08 -9.34 24.57
CA LEU A 211 5.65 -10.65 24.27
C LEU A 211 5.76 -11.58 25.49
N GLU A 212 5.72 -11.04 26.71
CA GLU A 212 5.65 -11.82 27.96
C GLU A 212 4.19 -12.25 28.29
N LYS A 213 3.20 -11.52 27.76
CA LYS A 213 1.76 -11.81 27.91
C LYS A 213 1.21 -12.74 26.82
N LEU A 214 1.81 -12.77 25.63
CA LEU A 214 1.36 -13.61 24.50
C LEU A 214 1.54 -15.11 24.77
N ARG A 215 0.58 -15.90 24.29
CA ARG A 215 0.68 -17.37 24.24
C ARG A 215 1.64 -17.82 23.15
N ALA A 216 1.94 -19.12 23.13
CA ALA A 216 2.91 -19.70 22.21
C ALA A 216 2.47 -19.59 20.74
N GLU A 217 1.18 -19.73 20.51
CA GLU A 217 0.50 -19.70 19.22
C GLU A 217 0.06 -18.30 18.76
N GLU A 218 0.15 -17.29 19.64
CA GLU A 218 -0.30 -15.94 19.34
C GLU A 218 0.81 -15.10 18.69
N GLU A 219 0.45 -14.46 17.57
CA GLU A 219 1.26 -13.47 16.86
C GLU A 219 0.75 -12.05 17.15
N VAL A 220 1.31 -11.04 16.47
CA VAL A 220 0.88 -9.64 16.64
C VAL A 220 0.26 -9.14 15.34
N LEU A 221 -0.93 -8.56 15.40
CA LEU A 221 -1.58 -7.91 14.26
C LEU A 221 -1.45 -6.40 14.43
N PHE A 222 -0.55 -5.77 13.69
CA PHE A 222 -0.40 -4.31 13.69
C PHE A 222 -1.44 -3.66 12.78
N LEU A 223 -2.26 -2.79 13.35
CA LEU A 223 -3.27 -2.01 12.64
C LEU A 223 -2.69 -0.63 12.35
N SER A 224 -2.62 -0.25 11.06
CA SER A 224 -2.27 1.11 10.71
C SER A 224 -3.35 2.07 11.18
N SER A 225 -2.94 3.21 11.73
CA SER A 225 -3.88 4.24 12.23
C SER A 225 -4.22 5.30 11.16
N SER A 226 -3.49 5.32 10.05
CA SER A 226 -3.62 6.31 8.96
C SER A 226 -3.97 5.68 7.61
N ALA A 227 -3.90 4.36 7.49
CA ALA A 227 -4.20 3.62 6.28
C ALA A 227 -5.12 2.43 6.56
N PRO A 228 -5.95 2.01 5.60
CA PRO A 228 -6.87 0.88 5.73
C PRO A 228 -6.12 -0.47 5.57
N VAL A 229 -5.03 -0.66 6.31
CA VAL A 229 -4.18 -1.86 6.24
C VAL A 229 -3.80 -2.37 7.62
N ALA A 230 -3.63 -3.69 7.71
CA ALA A 230 -3.10 -4.37 8.87
C ALA A 230 -2.04 -5.38 8.42
N LEU A 231 -1.01 -5.57 9.23
CA LEU A 231 0.06 -6.53 8.96
C LEU A 231 0.23 -7.48 10.14
N LEU A 232 0.27 -8.76 9.82
CA LEU A 232 0.63 -9.81 10.76
C LEU A 232 2.15 -9.79 10.95
N ILE A 233 2.58 -9.60 12.18
CA ILE A 233 3.98 -9.53 12.57
C ILE A 233 4.30 -10.74 13.42
N GLU A 234 5.28 -11.51 12.96
CA GLU A 234 5.73 -12.66 13.72
C GLU A 234 6.41 -12.24 15.03
N LYS A 235 6.01 -12.91 16.12
CA LYS A 235 6.66 -12.87 17.43
C LYS A 235 8.15 -13.22 17.32
N SER A 236 8.52 -14.11 16.41
CA SER A 236 9.91 -14.46 16.12
C SER A 236 10.72 -13.23 15.66
N ALA A 237 10.18 -12.42 14.75
CA ALA A 237 10.80 -11.22 14.20
C ALA A 237 10.91 -10.13 15.27
N LEU A 238 9.87 -9.93 16.08
CA LEU A 238 9.90 -9.01 17.22
C LEU A 238 10.99 -9.39 18.23
N ARG A 239 11.13 -10.69 18.56
CA ARG A 239 12.20 -11.17 19.45
C ARG A 239 13.59 -10.98 18.85
N ARG A 240 13.77 -11.24 17.56
CA ARG A 240 15.04 -11.02 16.85
C ARG A 240 15.50 -9.57 17.01
N PHE A 241 14.64 -8.61 16.68
CA PHE A 241 15.00 -7.19 16.73
C PHE A 241 15.16 -6.62 18.16
N GLN A 242 14.49 -7.19 19.16
CA GLN A 242 14.76 -6.87 20.58
C GLN A 242 16.20 -7.23 21.00
N ASN A 243 16.69 -8.36 20.52
CA ASN A 243 18.03 -8.83 20.84
C ASN A 243 19.10 -8.01 20.12
N ASP A 244 18.88 -7.66 18.84
CA ASP A 244 19.81 -6.83 18.06
C ASP A 244 19.98 -5.43 18.66
N GLY A 245 18.88 -4.81 19.13
CA GLY A 245 18.92 -3.52 19.83
C GLY A 245 19.61 -3.60 21.19
N SER A 246 19.55 -4.76 21.86
CA SER A 246 20.21 -4.98 23.16
C SER A 246 21.72 -5.23 23.02
N ASP A 247 22.17 -5.82 21.91
CA ASP A 247 23.58 -6.11 21.66
C ASP A 247 24.36 -4.87 21.20
N ASN A 248 23.72 -3.99 20.40
CA ASN A 248 24.31 -2.69 20.03
C ASN A 248 24.49 -1.72 21.23
N GLY A 249 23.83 -1.99 22.37
CA GLY A 249 24.01 -1.27 23.62
C GLY A 249 25.21 -1.74 24.47
N ARG A 250 25.88 -2.84 24.08
CA ARG A 250 27.07 -3.38 24.76
C ARG A 250 28.36 -3.16 23.95
N VAL A 251 28.61 -1.92 23.50
CA VAL A 251 29.98 -1.56 23.10
C VAL A 251 30.80 -1.39 24.38
N GLN A 252 31.72 -2.34 24.58
CA GLN A 252 32.65 -2.43 25.71
C GLN A 252 33.48 -1.15 25.84
N GLY A 253 33.46 -0.54 27.02
CA GLY A 253 34.47 0.45 27.42
C GLY A 253 35.82 -0.23 27.66
N PRO A 254 36.94 0.48 27.43
CA PRO A 254 38.29 -0.06 27.66
C PRO A 254 38.55 -0.38 29.14
#